data_AF-A0A1S3H2Y3-F1
#
_entry.id   AF-A0A1S3H2Y3-F1
#
_cell.length_a   1.000
_cell.length_b   1.000
_cell.length_c   1.000
_cell.angle_alpha   90.00
_cell.angle_beta   90.00
_cell.angle_gamma   90.00
#
_symmetry.space_group_name_H-M   'P 1'
#
loop_
_entity.id
_entity.type
_entity.pdbx_description
1 polymer ?
#
loop_
_entity_poly.entity_id
_entity_poly.type
_entity_poly.pdbx_seq_one_letter_code
_entity_poly.pdbx_strand_id
1 'polypeptide(L)'
;MMDYLEKEFDTPPKLALADQNKTEQKKYQQMREKMQNLRMDIIFFGCMKYPELTSGMQFSPREMKWFMELQGNKSRALQKCEKKYPSLRQHYITSLDKIKHLDKEWEDKVRVMERLEDVEAILDQVERQLVTQNGTGDTYLFGKQFTIGDIDLIILLQQLDVLSLSERFWEGGTRPKLAAYYNRVKNRPSLKVAVEVNLMKHILYPKIRRNAGFLIGSVVLLTAVAVGAWWYTRS
;
A
#
# COMPACT_ATOMS: atom_id res chain seq x y z
N MET A 1 -13.92 3.34 2.99
CA MET A 1 -14.00 2.10 3.79
C MET A 1 -13.94 2.40 5.29
N MET A 2 -12.95 3.15 5.77
CA MET A 2 -12.85 3.51 7.19
C MET A 2 -14.06 4.33 7.69
N ASP A 3 -14.61 5.23 6.86
CA ASP A 3 -15.81 6.01 7.22
C ASP A 3 -17.05 5.14 7.41
N TYR A 4 -17.14 4.01 6.71
CA TYR A 4 -18.22 3.05 6.91
C TYR A 4 -18.08 2.34 8.25
N LEU A 5 -16.86 1.93 8.62
CA LEU A 5 -16.60 1.26 9.89
C LEU A 5 -16.87 2.19 11.09
N GLU A 6 -16.47 3.46 11.02
CA GLU A 6 -16.79 4.45 12.06
C GLU A 6 -18.29 4.74 12.17
N LYS A 7 -19.02 4.67 11.06
CA LYS A 7 -20.48 4.88 11.05
C LYS A 7 -21.23 3.67 11.60
N GLU A 8 -20.79 2.46 11.27
CA GLU A 8 -21.49 1.22 11.61
C GLU A 8 -21.17 0.74 13.04
N PHE A 9 -19.95 1.00 13.52
CA PHE A 9 -19.48 0.55 14.83
C PHE A 9 -19.21 1.75 15.75
N ASP A 10 -20.17 2.09 16.61
CA ASP A 10 -20.08 3.18 17.60
C ASP A 10 -19.25 2.78 18.83
N THR A 11 -18.02 2.29 18.59
CA THR A 11 -17.09 1.85 19.65
C THR A 11 -16.00 2.89 19.87
N PRO A 12 -15.84 3.44 21.09
CA PRO A 12 -14.74 4.35 21.39
C PRO A 12 -13.39 3.60 21.44
N PRO A 13 -12.27 4.27 21.11
CA PRO A 13 -12.16 5.67 20.68
C PRO A 13 -12.48 5.86 19.19
N LYS A 14 -13.20 6.94 18.85
CA LYS A 14 -13.50 7.32 17.46
C LYS A 14 -12.27 7.90 16.78
N LEU A 15 -12.04 7.52 15.52
CA LEU A 15 -10.97 8.05 14.67
C LEU A 15 -11.46 9.21 13.79
N ALA A 16 -12.78 9.44 13.75
CA ALA A 16 -13.33 10.65 13.16
C ALA A 16 -12.85 11.89 13.92
N LEU A 17 -12.61 12.99 13.20
CA LEU A 17 -12.27 14.26 13.83
C LEU A 17 -13.46 14.74 14.68
N ALA A 18 -13.29 14.80 16.00
CA ALA A 18 -14.31 15.28 16.94
C ALA A 18 -14.67 16.76 16.69
N ASP A 19 -15.79 17.23 17.25
CA ASP A 19 -16.45 18.55 17.07
C ASP A 19 -15.52 19.78 16.98
N GLN A 20 -14.79 19.90 15.87
CA GLN A 20 -14.08 21.11 15.48
C GLN A 20 -15.04 22.03 14.72
N ASN A 21 -14.68 23.32 14.62
CA ASN A 21 -15.47 24.27 13.85
C ASN A 21 -15.66 23.79 12.39
N LYS A 22 -16.74 24.25 11.74
CA LYS A 22 -17.09 23.83 10.36
C LYS A 22 -15.94 24.02 9.36
N THR A 23 -15.07 25.00 9.59
CA THR A 23 -13.93 25.29 8.71
C THR A 23 -12.87 24.19 8.78
N GLU A 24 -12.47 23.76 9.98
CA GLU A 24 -11.49 22.69 10.16
C GLU A 24 -12.04 21.33 9.71
N GLN A 25 -13.32 21.04 9.94
CA GLN A 25 -13.97 19.85 9.39
C GLN A 25 -13.94 19.84 7.85
N LYS A 26 -14.18 21.00 7.20
CA LYS A 26 -14.11 21.12 5.75
C LYS A 26 -12.68 20.90 5.23
N LYS A 27 -11.67 21.49 5.89
CA LYS A 27 -10.25 21.26 5.56
C LYS A 27 -9.87 19.79 5.69
N TYR A 28 -10.32 19.14 6.77
CA TYR A 28 -10.12 17.71 7.02
C TYR A 28 -10.66 16.85 5.87
N GLN A 29 -11.93 17.05 5.50
CA GLN A 29 -12.55 16.28 4.42
C GLN A 29 -11.86 16.53 3.07
N GLN A 30 -11.54 17.79 2.75
CA GLN A 30 -10.86 18.14 1.50
C GLN A 30 -9.47 17.50 1.38
N MET A 31 -8.69 17.50 2.47
CA MET A 31 -7.37 16.86 2.45
C MET A 31 -7.48 15.35 2.27
N ARG A 32 -8.42 14.71 2.97
CA ARG A 32 -8.66 13.27 2.85
C ARG A 32 -9.12 12.88 1.45
N GLU A 33 -10.04 13.63 0.88
CA GLU A 33 -10.50 13.41 -0.50
C GLU A 33 -9.33 13.47 -1.49
N LYS A 34 -8.44 14.46 -1.36
CA LYS A 34 -7.24 14.55 -2.20
C LYS A 34 -6.33 13.33 -2.04
N MET A 35 -6.05 12.91 -0.81
CA MET A 35 -5.20 11.74 -0.54
C MET A 35 -5.84 10.43 -1.07
N GLN A 36 -7.16 10.28 -0.95
CA GLN A 36 -7.87 9.08 -1.41
C GLN A 36 -8.05 9.03 -2.93
N ASN A 37 -8.12 10.19 -3.58
CA ASN A 37 -8.19 10.30 -5.03
C ASN A 37 -6.84 10.06 -5.72
N LEU A 38 -5.73 10.03 -4.96
CA LEU A 38 -4.43 9.67 -5.50
C LEU A 38 -4.45 8.23 -6.03
N ARG A 39 -4.14 8.12 -7.32
CA ARG A 39 -3.98 6.84 -8.01
C ARG A 39 -2.59 6.28 -7.76
N MET A 40 -2.36 5.82 -6.54
CA MET A 40 -1.08 5.23 -6.13
C MET A 40 -0.72 3.97 -6.91
N ASP A 41 -1.71 3.28 -7.48
CA ASP A 41 -1.50 2.20 -8.45
C ASP A 41 -0.72 2.67 -9.68
N ILE A 42 -1.05 3.85 -10.22
CA ILE A 42 -0.36 4.42 -11.38
C ILE A 42 1.10 4.74 -11.04
N ILE A 43 1.33 5.37 -9.88
CA ILE A 43 2.67 5.74 -9.42
C ILE A 43 3.51 4.49 -9.14
N PHE A 44 2.94 3.51 -8.43
CA PHE A 44 3.66 2.30 -8.03
C PHE A 44 4.15 1.48 -9.23
N PHE A 45 3.26 1.18 -10.19
CA PHE A 45 3.65 0.46 -11.40
C PHE A 45 4.46 1.32 -12.37
N GLY A 46 4.18 2.63 -12.42
CA GLY A 46 4.94 3.59 -13.21
C GLY A 46 6.40 3.67 -12.77
N CYS A 47 6.67 3.79 -11.48
CA CYS A 47 8.03 3.78 -10.93
C CYS A 47 8.76 2.44 -11.16
N MET A 48 8.06 1.31 -11.12
CA MET A 48 8.65 0.01 -11.50
C MET A 48 9.03 -0.06 -12.98
N LYS A 49 8.26 0.59 -13.86
CA LYS A 49 8.54 0.67 -15.29
C LYS A 49 9.63 1.69 -15.63
N TYR A 50 9.69 2.79 -14.88
CA TYR A 50 10.63 3.91 -15.05
C TYR A 50 11.48 4.10 -13.79
N PRO A 51 12.45 3.21 -13.51
CA PRO A 51 13.24 3.25 -12.28
C PRO A 51 14.01 4.56 -12.09
N GLU A 52 14.33 5.28 -13.17
CA GLU A 52 14.98 6.59 -13.15
C GLU A 52 14.17 7.69 -12.45
N LEU A 53 12.87 7.46 -12.20
CA LEU A 53 12.02 8.36 -11.42
C LEU A 53 12.19 8.17 -9.90
N THR A 54 13.00 7.20 -9.47
CA THR A 54 13.23 6.84 -8.06
C THR A 54 14.73 6.85 -7.73
N SER A 55 15.10 7.02 -6.46
CA SER A 55 16.49 6.91 -6.00
C SER A 55 16.97 5.46 -5.80
N GLY A 56 16.22 4.48 -6.32
CA GLY A 56 16.48 3.05 -6.12
C GLY A 56 15.50 2.42 -5.13
N MET A 57 14.43 1.83 -5.66
CA MET A 57 13.36 1.18 -4.90
C MET A 57 13.87 0.11 -3.92
N GLN A 58 13.13 -0.08 -2.82
CA GLN A 58 13.44 -1.11 -1.80
C GLN A 58 13.22 -2.55 -2.28
N PHE A 59 12.59 -2.73 -3.45
CA PHE A 59 12.32 -4.04 -4.03
C PHE A 59 13.51 -4.58 -4.83
N SER A 60 13.73 -5.88 -4.78
CA SER A 60 14.61 -6.56 -5.72
C SER A 60 13.99 -6.64 -7.13
N PRO A 61 14.78 -6.78 -8.21
CA PRO A 61 14.26 -6.93 -9.57
C PRO A 61 13.27 -8.10 -9.73
N ARG A 62 13.46 -9.18 -8.94
CA ARG A 62 12.56 -10.34 -8.93
C ARG A 62 11.20 -9.99 -8.33
N GLU A 63 11.18 -9.21 -7.25
CA GLU A 63 9.93 -8.77 -6.62
C GLU A 63 9.17 -7.81 -7.53
N MET A 64 9.86 -6.85 -8.15
CA MET A 64 9.25 -5.95 -9.14
C MET A 64 8.59 -6.74 -10.28
N LYS A 65 9.33 -7.70 -10.86
CA LYS A 65 8.77 -8.58 -11.91
C LYS A 65 7.54 -9.35 -11.41
N TRP A 66 7.59 -9.86 -10.19
CA TRP A 66 6.45 -10.56 -9.60
C TRP A 66 5.22 -9.67 -9.40
N PHE A 67 5.39 -8.43 -8.91
CA PHE A 67 4.29 -7.47 -8.78
C PHE A 67 3.66 -7.15 -10.14
N MET A 68 4.48 -6.94 -11.17
CA MET A 68 4.02 -6.73 -12.55
C MET A 68 3.24 -7.95 -13.10
N GLU A 69 3.73 -9.17 -12.84
CA GLU A 69 3.02 -10.40 -13.21
C GLU A 69 1.70 -10.57 -12.46
N LEU A 70 1.63 -10.21 -11.17
CA LEU A 70 0.41 -10.26 -10.37
C LEU A 70 -0.67 -9.34 -10.95
N GLN A 71 -0.28 -8.14 -11.38
CA GLN A 71 -1.17 -7.20 -12.05
C GLN A 71 -1.73 -7.80 -13.36
N GLY A 72 -0.88 -8.37 -14.21
CA GLY A 72 -1.32 -9.06 -15.43
C GLY A 72 -2.20 -10.29 -15.16
N ASN A 73 -1.95 -11.02 -14.06
CA ASN A 73 -2.76 -12.17 -13.66
C ASN A 73 -4.17 -11.77 -13.21
N LYS A 74 -4.33 -10.60 -12.57
CA LYS A 74 -5.64 -10.07 -12.15
C LYS A 74 -6.56 -9.86 -13.35
N SER A 75 -6.05 -9.26 -14.42
CA SER A 75 -6.80 -9.07 -15.67
C SER A 75 -7.24 -10.42 -16.27
N ARG A 76 -6.32 -11.40 -16.35
CA ARG A 76 -6.63 -12.76 -16.83
C ARG A 76 -7.66 -13.49 -15.97
N ALA A 77 -7.60 -13.33 -14.64
CA ALA A 77 -8.57 -13.93 -13.72
C ALA A 77 -9.98 -13.36 -13.93
N LEU A 78 -10.10 -12.04 -14.10
CA LEU A 78 -11.38 -11.39 -14.38
C LEU A 78 -11.97 -11.81 -15.72
N GLN A 79 -11.16 -11.99 -16.76
CA GLN A 79 -11.61 -12.54 -18.05
C GLN A 79 -12.15 -13.97 -17.92
N LYS A 80 -11.56 -14.79 -17.04
CA LYS A 80 -12.08 -16.13 -16.76
C LYS A 80 -13.41 -16.09 -16.01
N CYS A 81 -13.55 -15.18 -15.03
CA CYS A 81 -14.81 -14.99 -14.30
C CYS A 81 -15.93 -14.46 -15.20
N GLU A 82 -15.62 -13.57 -16.14
CA GLU A 82 -16.55 -13.05 -17.16
C GLU A 82 -17.20 -14.17 -17.97
N LYS A 83 -16.41 -15.17 -18.38
CA LYS A 83 -16.90 -16.36 -19.09
C LYS A 83 -17.66 -17.35 -18.20
N LYS A 84 -17.26 -17.46 -16.92
CA LYS A 84 -17.80 -18.46 -15.98
C LYS A 84 -19.12 -18.03 -15.33
N TYR A 85 -19.34 -16.73 -15.13
CA TYR A 85 -20.52 -16.19 -14.44
C TYR A 85 -21.24 -15.13 -15.30
N PRO A 86 -22.06 -15.55 -16.28
CA PRO A 86 -22.73 -14.64 -17.21
C PRO A 86 -23.66 -13.62 -16.53
N SER A 87 -24.25 -13.97 -15.38
CA SER A 87 -25.12 -13.06 -14.60
C SER A 87 -24.39 -11.82 -14.07
N LEU A 88 -23.07 -11.90 -13.89
CA LEU A 88 -22.23 -10.79 -13.41
C LEU A 88 -21.33 -10.22 -14.51
N ARG A 89 -21.57 -10.61 -15.78
CA ARG A 89 -20.74 -10.26 -16.93
C ARG A 89 -20.44 -8.78 -17.03
N GLN A 90 -21.46 -7.93 -16.90
CA GLN A 90 -21.30 -6.48 -17.02
C GLN A 90 -20.35 -5.92 -15.95
N HIS A 91 -20.41 -6.41 -14.71
CA HIS A 91 -19.52 -5.99 -13.63
C HIS A 91 -18.06 -6.36 -13.91
N TYR A 92 -17.82 -7.54 -14.52
CA TYR A 92 -16.48 -7.96 -14.91
C TYR A 92 -15.95 -7.17 -16.09
N ILE A 93 -16.77 -6.88 -17.11
CA ILE A 93 -16.37 -6.04 -18.25
C ILE A 93 -15.96 -4.65 -17.76
N THR A 94 -16.78 -4.00 -16.93
CA THR A 94 -16.45 -2.70 -16.35
C THR A 94 -15.17 -2.75 -15.50
N SER A 95 -14.94 -3.82 -14.74
CA SER A 95 -13.72 -3.97 -13.96
C SER A 95 -12.47 -4.18 -14.84
N LEU A 96 -12.62 -4.92 -15.94
CA LEU A 96 -11.56 -5.13 -16.93
C LEU A 96 -11.20 -3.83 -17.64
N ASP A 97 -12.18 -3.03 -18.03
CA ASP A 97 -11.94 -1.75 -18.68
C ASP A 97 -11.25 -0.77 -17.74
N LYS A 98 -11.61 -0.76 -16.45
CA LYS A 98 -10.89 0.01 -15.43
C LYS A 98 -9.41 -0.41 -15.32
N ILE A 99 -9.12 -1.71 -15.32
CA ILE A 99 -7.73 -2.21 -15.26
C ILE A 99 -6.97 -1.84 -16.53
N LYS A 100 -7.57 -2.02 -17.71
CA LYS A 100 -6.92 -1.64 -18.98
C LYS A 100 -6.64 -0.14 -19.06
N HIS A 101 -7.57 0.69 -18.60
CA HIS A 101 -7.36 2.13 -18.54
C HIS A 101 -6.18 2.47 -17.63
N LEU A 102 -6.11 1.83 -16.46
CA LEU A 102 -4.99 2.01 -15.55
C LEU A 102 -3.67 1.58 -16.14
N ASP A 103 -3.65 0.44 -16.81
CA ASP A 103 -2.46 -0.08 -17.46
C ASP A 103 -1.90 0.92 -18.47
N LYS A 104 -2.77 1.56 -19.26
CA LYS A 104 -2.36 2.64 -20.16
C LYS A 104 -1.80 3.86 -19.44
N GLU A 105 -2.32 4.21 -18.27
CA GLU A 105 -1.87 5.41 -17.56
C GLU A 105 -0.46 5.24 -16.98
N TRP A 106 -0.16 4.10 -16.35
CA TRP A 106 1.21 3.89 -15.83
C TRP A 106 2.21 3.47 -16.91
N GLU A 107 1.72 3.04 -18.07
CA GLU A 107 2.56 2.82 -19.25
C GLU A 107 3.04 4.11 -19.92
N ASP A 108 2.46 5.26 -19.59
CA ASP A 108 2.84 6.59 -20.11
C ASP A 108 3.64 7.36 -19.06
N LYS A 109 4.93 7.57 -19.34
CA LYS A 109 5.84 8.26 -18.41
C LYS A 109 5.37 9.66 -18.05
N VAL A 110 4.78 10.40 -19.00
CA VAL A 110 4.32 11.78 -18.76
C VAL A 110 3.22 11.78 -17.71
N ARG A 111 2.25 10.87 -17.82
CA ARG A 111 1.17 10.72 -16.84
C ARG A 111 1.70 10.30 -15.47
N VAL A 112 2.67 9.40 -15.41
CA VAL A 112 3.29 9.02 -14.14
C VAL A 112 3.94 10.24 -13.46
N MET A 113 4.62 11.09 -14.24
CA MET A 113 5.20 12.32 -13.73
C MET A 113 4.14 13.31 -13.23
N GLU A 114 3.05 13.51 -13.97
CA GLU A 114 1.91 14.34 -13.53
C GLU A 114 1.34 13.85 -12.19
N ARG A 115 1.22 12.52 -12.00
CA ARG A 115 0.75 11.96 -10.72
C ARG A 115 1.74 12.17 -9.58
N LEU A 116 3.05 12.20 -9.86
CA LEU A 116 4.06 12.55 -8.86
C LEU A 116 3.98 14.04 -8.48
N GLU A 117 3.62 14.92 -9.41
CA GLU A 117 3.36 16.34 -9.15
C GLU A 117 2.08 16.53 -8.31
N ASP A 118 1.02 15.74 -8.57
CA ASP A 118 -0.19 15.73 -7.73
C ASP A 118 0.15 15.37 -6.27
N VAL A 119 1.00 14.36 -6.07
CA VAL A 119 1.51 13.98 -4.73
C VAL A 119 2.25 15.15 -4.11
N GLU A 120 3.13 15.82 -4.87
CA GLU A 120 3.88 16.97 -4.37
C GLU A 120 2.98 18.09 -3.86
N ALA A 121 1.96 18.45 -4.65
CA ALA A 121 0.98 19.48 -4.29
C ALA A 121 0.16 19.11 -3.04
N ILE A 122 -0.10 17.82 -2.82
CA ILE A 122 -0.76 17.32 -1.61
C ILE A 122 0.17 17.39 -0.41
N LEU A 123 1.41 16.94 -0.54
CA LEU A 123 2.39 16.96 0.55
C LEU A 123 2.77 18.40 0.96
N ASP A 124 2.73 19.35 0.04
CA ASP A 124 2.84 20.78 0.35
C ASP A 124 1.71 21.30 1.23
N GLN A 125 0.48 20.84 0.97
CA GLN A 125 -0.67 21.20 1.80
C GLN A 125 -0.56 20.57 3.18
N VAL A 126 -0.09 19.32 3.24
CA VAL A 126 0.17 18.61 4.51
C VAL A 126 1.25 19.33 5.32
N GLU A 127 2.37 19.72 4.71
CA GLU A 127 3.43 20.47 5.38
C GLU A 127 2.90 21.78 5.97
N ARG A 128 2.17 22.57 5.18
CA ARG A 128 1.54 23.82 5.65
C ARG A 128 0.59 23.59 6.83
N GLN A 129 -0.19 22.51 6.78
CA GLN A 129 -1.08 22.14 7.88
C GLN A 129 -0.28 21.79 9.14
N LEU A 130 0.77 20.96 9.01
CA LEU A 130 1.63 20.58 10.14
C LEU A 130 2.38 21.77 10.75
N VAL A 131 2.81 22.73 9.92
CA VAL A 131 3.38 24.01 10.39
C VAL A 131 2.36 24.82 11.17
N THR A 132 1.14 24.97 10.64
CA THR A 132 0.07 25.77 11.27
C THR A 132 -0.34 25.23 12.64
N GLN A 133 -0.31 23.91 12.82
CA GLN A 133 -0.64 23.28 14.10
C GLN A 133 0.38 23.60 15.21
N ASN A 134 1.52 24.25 14.91
CA ASN A 134 2.54 24.73 15.87
C ASN A 134 2.91 23.69 16.95
N GLY A 135 2.81 22.41 16.60
CA GLY A 135 2.96 21.33 17.55
C GLY A 135 4.41 21.17 17.98
N THR A 136 4.62 21.05 19.28
CA THR A 136 5.66 20.17 19.81
C THR A 136 5.53 18.79 19.15
N GLY A 137 6.57 17.94 19.26
CA GLY A 137 6.66 16.65 18.55
C GLY A 137 5.52 15.64 18.77
N ASP A 138 4.42 15.99 19.43
CA ASP A 138 3.28 15.14 19.80
C ASP A 138 1.98 15.44 19.02
N THR A 139 1.97 16.43 18.11
CA THR A 139 0.76 16.78 17.34
C THR A 139 0.63 15.95 16.06
N TYR A 140 -0.58 15.48 15.76
CA TYR A 140 -0.99 14.78 14.53
C TYR A 140 -1.47 15.77 13.46
N LEU A 141 -1.90 15.30 12.28
CA LEU A 141 -2.21 16.16 11.13
C LEU A 141 -3.29 17.22 11.43
N PHE A 142 -4.28 16.87 12.25
CA PHE A 142 -5.41 17.73 12.60
C PHE A 142 -5.54 18.02 14.10
N GLY A 143 -4.40 18.02 14.81
CA GLY A 143 -4.32 18.38 16.23
C GLY A 143 -3.79 17.24 17.09
N LYS A 144 -4.15 17.21 18.38
CA LYS A 144 -3.59 16.25 19.34
C LYS A 144 -4.13 14.83 19.22
N GLN A 145 -5.28 14.66 18.55
CA GLN A 145 -5.92 13.36 18.39
C GLN A 145 -5.49 12.71 17.08
N PHE A 146 -5.25 11.39 17.14
CA PHE A 146 -4.98 10.60 15.95
C PHE A 146 -6.30 10.31 15.22
N THR A 147 -6.34 10.55 13.91
CA THR A 147 -7.59 10.46 13.13
C THR A 147 -7.44 9.57 11.90
N ILE A 148 -8.54 9.31 11.18
CA ILE A 148 -8.48 8.65 9.87
C ILE A 148 -7.61 9.46 8.88
N GLY A 149 -7.54 10.78 9.00
CA GLY A 149 -6.66 11.59 8.16
C GLY A 149 -5.18 11.25 8.34
N ASP A 150 -4.78 10.91 9.55
CA ASP A 150 -3.43 10.42 9.83
C ASP A 150 -3.18 9.02 9.26
N ILE A 151 -4.19 8.15 9.28
CA ILE A 151 -4.11 6.82 8.65
C ILE A 151 -3.92 6.97 7.15
N ASP A 152 -4.75 7.79 6.50
CA ASP A 152 -4.67 8.05 5.05
C ASP A 152 -3.29 8.61 4.67
N LEU A 153 -2.76 9.57 5.46
CA LEU A 153 -1.43 10.13 5.24
C LEU A 153 -0.30 9.10 5.46
N ILE A 154 -0.37 8.31 6.54
CA ILE A 154 0.64 7.28 6.84
C ILE A 154 0.71 6.24 5.72
N ILE A 155 -0.43 5.79 5.20
CA ILE A 155 -0.48 4.83 4.09
C ILE A 155 0.20 5.41 2.85
N LEU A 156 -0.09 6.66 2.51
CA LEU A 156 0.54 7.36 1.39
C LEU A 156 2.06 7.45 1.56
N LEU A 157 2.53 7.95 2.72
CA LEU A 157 3.96 8.11 2.99
C LEU A 157 4.70 6.77 2.99
N GLN A 158 4.10 5.72 3.54
CA GLN A 158 4.67 4.38 3.54
C GLN A 158 4.85 3.83 2.12
N GLN A 159 3.89 4.06 1.23
CA GLN A 159 4.01 3.64 -0.17
C GLN A 159 5.11 4.41 -0.91
N LEU A 160 5.23 5.71 -0.68
CA LEU A 160 6.28 6.55 -1.25
C LEU A 160 7.68 6.16 -0.75
N ASP A 161 7.81 5.86 0.55
CA ASP A 161 9.04 5.41 1.18
C ASP A 161 9.52 4.06 0.61
N VAL A 162 8.59 3.11 0.41
CA VAL A 162 8.89 1.80 -0.23
C VAL A 162 9.38 1.96 -1.68
N LEU A 163 8.88 2.97 -2.39
CA LEU A 163 9.33 3.32 -3.73
C LEU A 163 10.64 4.14 -3.74
N SER A 164 11.22 4.43 -2.57
CA SER A 164 12.41 5.27 -2.41
C SER A 164 12.21 6.67 -3.00
N LEU A 165 11.03 7.23 -2.78
CA LEU A 165 10.68 8.61 -3.16
C LEU A 165 10.80 9.60 -1.98
N SER A 166 11.25 9.12 -0.82
CA SER A 166 11.42 9.91 0.40
C SER A 166 12.41 11.07 0.22
N GLU A 167 13.52 10.84 -0.47
CA GLU A 167 14.52 11.87 -0.82
C GLU A 167 13.92 13.01 -1.63
N ARG A 168 13.09 12.66 -2.62
CA ARG A 168 12.39 13.63 -3.47
C ARG A 168 11.39 14.46 -2.65
N PHE A 169 10.64 13.82 -1.76
CA PHE A 169 9.47 14.45 -1.16
C PHE A 169 9.70 15.07 0.23
N TRP A 170 10.62 14.55 1.07
CA TRP A 170 10.79 15.10 2.42
C TRP A 170 12.20 14.98 3.03
N GLU A 171 13.12 14.13 2.55
CA GLU A 171 14.44 13.94 3.20
C GLU A 171 15.50 14.99 2.83
N GLY A 172 15.25 15.84 1.82
CA GLY A 172 16.10 16.98 1.45
C GLY A 172 15.84 18.29 2.21
N GLY A 173 15.08 18.25 3.31
CA GLY A 173 14.69 19.45 4.07
C GLY A 173 13.60 20.30 3.41
N THR A 174 13.01 19.85 2.31
CA THR A 174 11.91 20.53 1.61
C THR A 174 10.63 20.60 2.45
N ARG A 175 10.36 19.53 3.22
CA ARG A 175 9.16 19.38 4.08
C ARG A 175 9.56 18.86 5.47
N PRO A 176 10.20 19.70 6.30
CA PRO A 176 10.80 19.27 7.57
C PRO A 176 9.75 18.81 8.60
N LYS A 177 8.55 19.40 8.64
CA LYS A 177 7.50 18.96 9.57
C LYS A 177 6.92 17.61 9.15
N LEU A 178 6.74 17.38 7.86
CA LEU A 178 6.34 16.11 7.29
C LEU A 178 7.37 15.02 7.58
N ALA A 179 8.66 15.31 7.36
CA ALA A 179 9.74 14.37 7.68
C ALA A 179 9.75 14.00 9.17
N ALA A 180 9.65 14.99 10.06
CA ALA A 180 9.56 14.75 11.50
C ALA A 180 8.31 13.95 11.89
N TYR A 181 7.16 14.27 11.30
CA TYR A 181 5.91 13.53 11.48
C TYR A 181 6.08 12.07 11.07
N TYR A 182 6.62 11.82 9.87
CA TYR A 182 6.77 10.48 9.32
C TYR A 182 7.74 9.63 10.16
N ASN A 183 8.88 10.19 10.54
CA ASN A 183 9.87 9.51 11.39
C ASN A 183 9.28 9.08 12.73
N ARG A 184 8.39 9.89 13.32
CA ARG A 184 7.68 9.53 14.55
C ARG A 184 6.69 8.39 14.31
N VAL A 185 5.83 8.48 13.29
CA VAL A 185 4.76 7.49 13.07
C VAL A 185 5.29 6.16 12.52
N LYS A 186 6.37 6.17 11.74
CA LYS A 186 7.07 4.97 11.22
C LYS A 186 7.50 4.01 12.32
N ASN A 187 7.78 4.55 13.51
CA ASN A 187 8.23 3.77 14.66
C ASN A 187 7.10 3.16 15.49
N ARG A 188 5.82 3.43 15.17
CA ARG A 188 4.68 2.89 15.93
C ARG A 188 4.59 1.36 15.75
N PRO A 189 4.42 0.58 16.83
CA PRO A 189 4.32 -0.88 16.75
C PRO A 189 3.23 -1.37 15.79
N SER A 190 2.07 -0.70 15.80
CA SER A 190 0.93 -1.03 14.92
C SER A 190 1.29 -0.94 13.45
N LEU A 191 2.10 0.05 13.06
CA LEU A 191 2.52 0.23 11.68
C LEU A 191 3.56 -0.83 11.29
N LYS A 192 4.53 -1.14 12.16
CA LYS A 192 5.51 -2.20 11.91
C LYS A 192 4.83 -3.54 11.62
N VAL A 193 3.85 -3.92 12.47
CA VAL A 193 3.06 -5.14 12.27
C VAL A 193 2.28 -5.10 10.94
N ALA A 194 1.64 -3.98 10.62
CA ALA A 194 0.87 -3.85 9.38
C ALA A 194 1.76 -3.97 8.13
N VAL A 195 2.92 -3.32 8.14
CA VAL A 195 3.90 -3.36 7.04
C VAL A 195 4.48 -4.75 6.89
N GLU A 196 4.92 -5.39 7.98
CA GLU A 196 5.46 -6.76 7.97
C GLU A 196 4.45 -7.74 7.41
N VAL A 197 3.18 -7.68 7.83
CA VAL A 197 2.12 -8.56 7.33
C VAL A 197 1.86 -8.33 5.84
N ASN A 198 1.86 -7.07 5.38
CA ASN A 198 1.63 -6.76 3.97
C ASN A 198 2.79 -7.24 3.08
N LEU A 199 4.03 -6.96 3.50
CA LEU A 199 5.24 -7.38 2.80
C LEU A 199 5.38 -8.92 2.78
N MET A 200 5.07 -9.61 3.88
CA MET A 200 5.04 -11.07 3.98
C MET A 200 4.00 -11.72 3.05
N LYS A 201 2.80 -11.13 2.93
CA LYS A 201 1.77 -11.62 2.00
C LYS A 201 2.21 -11.51 0.54
N HIS A 202 2.90 -10.43 0.18
CA HIS A 202 3.33 -10.20 -1.20
C HIS A 202 4.63 -10.94 -1.55
N ILE A 203 5.61 -11.02 -0.65
CA ILE A 203 6.93 -11.60 -0.95
C ILE A 203 7.01 -13.09 -0.55
N LEU A 204 6.45 -13.47 0.60
CA LEU A 204 6.68 -14.80 1.19
C LEU A 204 5.62 -15.83 0.80
N TYR A 205 4.34 -15.45 0.73
CA TYR A 205 3.24 -16.35 0.36
C TYR A 205 3.45 -17.05 -1.01
N PRO A 206 3.97 -16.39 -2.06
CA PRO A 206 4.29 -17.05 -3.33
C PRO A 206 5.49 -17.99 -3.22
N LYS A 207 6.51 -17.64 -2.42
CA LYS A 207 7.70 -18.48 -2.15
C LYS A 207 7.31 -19.79 -1.45
N ILE A 208 6.46 -19.69 -0.43
CA ILE A 208 5.93 -20.85 0.29
C ILE A 208 5.09 -21.71 -0.64
N ARG A 209 4.17 -21.12 -1.43
CA ARG A 209 3.35 -21.88 -2.38
C ARG A 209 4.17 -22.56 -3.48
N ARG A 210 5.23 -21.91 -3.97
CA ARG A 210 6.11 -22.45 -5.02
C ARG A 210 7.04 -23.55 -4.49
N ASN A 211 7.49 -23.45 -3.24
CA ASN A 211 8.32 -24.47 -2.58
C ASN A 211 7.51 -25.52 -1.80
N ALA A 212 6.19 -25.35 -1.64
CA ALA A 212 5.34 -26.31 -0.94
C ALA A 212 5.41 -27.71 -1.58
N GLY A 213 5.54 -27.80 -2.91
CA GLY A 213 5.78 -29.08 -3.58
C GLY A 213 7.10 -29.74 -3.18
N PHE A 214 8.14 -28.94 -2.89
CA PHE A 214 9.45 -29.43 -2.45
C PHE A 214 9.47 -29.81 -0.95
N LEU A 215 8.77 -29.03 -0.10
CA LEU A 215 8.64 -29.30 1.33
C LEU A 215 7.75 -30.52 1.63
N ILE A 216 6.69 -30.72 0.87
CA ILE A 216 5.87 -31.94 0.97
C ILE A 216 6.68 -33.15 0.48
N GLY A 217 7.45 -32.99 -0.61
CA GLY A 217 8.32 -34.05 -1.13
C GLY A 217 9.43 -34.46 -0.15
N SER A 218 10.06 -33.52 0.55
CA SER A 218 11.13 -33.82 1.51
C SER A 218 10.60 -34.49 2.79
N VAL A 219 9.42 -34.11 3.27
CA VAL A 219 8.77 -34.75 4.43
C VAL A 219 8.33 -36.19 4.10
N VAL A 220 7.84 -36.43 2.89
CA VAL A 220 7.49 -37.80 2.43
C VAL A 220 8.74 -38.66 2.26
N LEU A 221 9.84 -38.12 1.74
CA LEU A 221 11.11 -38.84 1.60
C LEU A 221 11.73 -39.19 2.96
N LEU A 222 11.72 -38.26 3.91
CA LEU A 222 12.24 -38.50 5.26
C LEU A 222 11.42 -39.54 6.03
N THR A 223 10.09 -39.52 5.88
CA THR A 223 9.22 -40.54 6.50
C THR A 223 9.37 -41.90 5.84
N ALA A 224 9.51 -41.97 4.51
CA ALA A 224 9.74 -43.23 3.80
C ALA A 224 11.09 -43.88 4.17
N VAL A 225 12.17 -43.08 4.30
CA VAL A 225 13.50 -43.57 4.71
C VAL A 225 13.47 -44.07 6.16
N ALA A 226 12.79 -43.34 7.06
CA ALA A 226 12.67 -43.76 8.46
C ALA A 226 11.87 -45.07 8.61
N VAL A 227 10.76 -45.23 7.88
CA VAL A 227 9.95 -46.46 7.89
C VAL A 227 10.71 -47.63 7.27
N GLY A 228 11.43 -47.41 6.16
CA GLY A 228 12.26 -48.43 5.52
C GLY A 228 13.41 -48.91 6.41
N ALA A 229 14.11 -47.99 7.08
CA ALA A 229 15.17 -48.33 8.03
C ALA A 229 14.63 -49.10 9.25
N TRP A 230 13.45 -48.73 9.75
CA TRP A 230 12.77 -49.44 10.84
C TRP A 230 12.33 -50.85 10.46
N TRP A 231 11.89 -51.07 9.20
CA TRP A 231 11.54 -52.40 8.70
C TRP A 231 12.76 -53.30 8.49
N TYR A 232 13.85 -52.75 7.94
CA TYR A 232 15.11 -53.46 7.70
C TYR A 232 15.80 -53.90 8.99
N THR A 233 15.67 -53.14 10.07
CA THR A 233 16.24 -53.49 11.38
C THR A 233 15.42 -54.52 12.17
N ARG A 234 14.23 -54.88 11.68
CA ARG A 234 13.29 -55.79 12.35
C ARG A 234 13.01 -57.08 11.55
N SER A 235 13.60 -57.20 10.36
CA SER A 235 13.60 -58.39 9.50
C SER A 235 14.92 -59.13 9.64
#